data_AF-A0A843EZ76-F1
#
_entry.id   AF-A0A843EZ76-F1
#
_cell.length_a   1.000
_cell.length_b   1.000
_cell.length_c   1.000
_cell.angle_alpha   90.00
_cell.angle_beta   90.00
_cell.angle_gamma   90.00
#
_symmetry.space_group_name_H-M   'P 1'
#
loop_
_entity.id
_entity.type
_entity.pdbx_description
1 polymer ?
#
loop_
_entity_poly.entity_id
_entity_poly.type
_entity_poly.pdbx_seq_one_letter_code
_entity_poly.pdbx_strand_id
1 'polypeptide(L)'
;MKTKTCAKCGKIVDSSIKYCQNCGSNEFISSEVIEARPSNPTFLHNLFYWEYNGYYMIAKSKILAIIVFLILSTVSFMANVGVLIVSLIISLIIFLLGYIVHKFISHPSKAQLEHGENGLGADIIHLFLFWQNKRTGEYVLSKTKIISHVIFILFAAWGMTLNPPNLFAVILWGLVFEIPAYLVGYTIHKLSNPYPVNKNKPIAKPKDLPKTKPAPEKPEFIEDVIPEYAGYRNHIDELKSEYELKDKHARELIEKRFAPPQLTYTRFIGMVDKSGELFKRQSESALTMINIASEYSPKIENEIRNKIDILENISSKLDDLTNELVITMSEGNDEDINNLFDEMSDLVKSVKDYE
;
A
#
# COMPACT_ATOMS: atom_id res chain seq x y z
N MET A 1 -18.53 27.62 16.03
CA MET A 1 -19.51 26.62 15.55
C MET A 1 -19.02 25.25 15.97
N LYS A 2 -19.87 24.39 16.54
CA LYS A 2 -19.48 23.04 16.95
C LYS A 2 -19.53 22.12 15.72
N THR A 3 -18.51 21.31 15.51
CA THR A 3 -18.39 20.35 14.40
C THR A 3 -18.18 18.95 14.93
N LYS A 4 -18.57 17.93 14.17
CA LYS A 4 -18.38 16.51 14.50
C LYS A 4 -17.88 15.75 13.27
N THR A 5 -17.15 14.66 13.48
CA THR A 5 -16.51 13.90 12.40
C THR A 5 -17.29 12.61 12.14
N CYS A 6 -17.64 12.31 10.88
CA CYS A 6 -18.23 11.00 10.51
C CYS A 6 -17.24 9.90 10.89
N ALA A 7 -17.62 8.99 11.79
CA ALA A 7 -16.76 7.89 12.22
C ALA A 7 -16.36 6.97 11.05
N LYS A 8 -17.22 6.91 10.04
CA LYS A 8 -17.09 6.03 8.88
C LYS A 8 -16.24 6.58 7.74
N CYS A 9 -16.26 7.89 7.46
CA CYS A 9 -15.52 8.48 6.34
C CYS A 9 -14.53 9.60 6.74
N GLY A 10 -14.47 9.96 8.01
CA GLY A 10 -13.55 10.99 8.51
C GLY A 10 -13.90 12.44 8.12
N LYS A 11 -15.02 12.67 7.42
CA LYS A 11 -15.41 14.02 6.98
C LYS A 11 -16.00 14.82 8.14
N ILE A 12 -15.52 16.05 8.31
CA ILE A 12 -15.98 17.00 9.32
C ILE A 12 -17.29 17.63 8.84
N VAL A 13 -18.33 17.56 9.66
CA VAL A 13 -19.65 18.13 9.38
C VAL A 13 -20.12 18.99 10.55
N ASP A 14 -21.08 19.87 10.31
CA ASP A 14 -21.68 20.69 11.37
C ASP A 14 -22.34 19.79 12.45
N SER A 15 -22.24 20.18 13.72
CA SER A 15 -22.83 19.42 14.83
C SER A 15 -24.36 19.27 14.75
N SER A 16 -25.03 20.22 14.09
CA SER A 16 -26.50 20.25 13.92
C SER A 16 -27.03 19.21 12.94
N ILE A 17 -26.19 18.67 12.05
CA ILE A 17 -26.62 17.74 10.99
C ILE A 17 -26.70 16.33 11.56
N LYS A 18 -27.85 15.66 11.44
CA LYS A 18 -28.06 14.32 12.00
C LYS A 18 -27.37 13.19 11.22
N TYR A 19 -26.92 13.47 10.00
CA TYR A 19 -26.31 12.50 9.10
C TYR A 19 -25.17 13.16 8.31
N CYS A 20 -24.11 12.42 8.04
CA CYS A 20 -22.99 12.96 7.30
C CYS A 20 -23.39 13.09 5.82
N GLN A 21 -23.29 14.29 5.27
CA GLN A 21 -23.64 14.58 3.88
C GLN A 21 -22.77 13.86 2.84
N ASN A 22 -21.73 13.14 3.26
CA ASN A 22 -20.82 12.41 2.36
C ASN A 22 -20.96 10.90 2.45
N CYS A 23 -21.12 10.36 3.66
CA CYS A 23 -21.15 8.91 3.93
C CYS A 23 -22.55 8.41 4.30
N GLY A 24 -23.53 9.30 4.51
CA GLY A 24 -24.86 8.98 5.03
C GLY A 24 -24.89 8.50 6.50
N SER A 25 -23.74 8.24 7.11
CA SER A 25 -23.65 7.70 8.47
C SER A 25 -24.23 8.66 9.51
N ASN A 26 -24.95 8.10 10.48
CA ASN A 26 -25.36 8.73 11.73
C ASN A 26 -24.35 8.52 12.86
N GLU A 27 -23.31 7.70 12.62
CA GLU A 27 -22.23 7.47 13.56
C GLU A 27 -21.22 8.59 13.44
N PHE A 28 -21.27 9.48 14.42
CA PHE A 28 -20.28 10.52 14.60
C PHE A 28 -19.42 10.15 15.78
N ILE A 29 -18.12 10.35 15.64
CA ILE A 29 -17.24 10.37 16.79
C ILE A 29 -17.70 11.58 17.60
N SER A 30 -18.38 11.33 18.73
CA SER A 30 -18.67 12.38 19.67
C SER A 30 -17.32 12.86 20.17
N SER A 31 -16.85 13.96 19.63
CA SER A 31 -16.02 14.85 20.42
C SER A 31 -16.92 15.28 21.57
N GLU A 32 -17.00 14.47 22.64
CA GLU A 32 -16.96 15.09 23.96
C GLU A 32 -15.72 15.95 23.89
N VAL A 33 -15.97 17.21 23.58
CA VAL A 33 -15.03 18.28 23.74
C VAL A 33 -14.82 18.29 25.25
N ILE A 34 -13.92 17.43 25.73
CA ILE A 34 -12.94 17.90 26.70
C ILE A 34 -12.30 19.04 25.93
N GLU A 35 -12.87 20.23 26.10
CA GLU A 35 -12.24 21.51 25.83
C GLU A 35 -11.11 21.65 26.86
N ALA A 36 -10.21 20.66 26.90
CA ALA A 36 -8.82 20.96 27.05
C ALA A 36 -8.52 21.79 25.81
N ARG A 37 -8.78 23.10 25.90
CA ARG A 37 -7.98 24.08 25.20
C ARG A 37 -6.57 23.51 25.27
N PRO A 38 -5.95 23.11 24.15
CA PRO A 38 -4.53 22.83 24.21
C PRO A 38 -3.93 24.13 24.75
N SER A 39 -3.44 24.08 25.98
CA SER A 39 -2.47 25.06 26.44
C SER A 39 -1.48 25.15 25.30
N ASN A 40 -1.24 26.37 24.79
CA ASN A 40 -0.38 26.61 23.63
C ASN A 40 0.77 25.59 23.66
N PRO A 41 0.80 24.63 22.72
CA PRO A 41 1.68 23.48 22.84
C PRO A 41 3.08 24.02 23.03
N THR A 42 3.71 23.60 24.12
CA THR A 42 5.03 24.11 24.47
C THR A 42 5.96 23.85 23.30
N PHE A 43 6.98 24.69 23.12
CA PHE A 43 7.94 24.53 22.03
C PHE A 43 8.47 23.08 21.91
N LEU A 44 8.73 22.42 23.05
CA LEU A 44 9.11 21.02 23.13
C LEU A 44 8.06 20.07 22.53
N HIS A 45 6.78 20.32 22.76
CA HIS A 45 5.71 19.50 22.21
C HIS A 45 5.67 19.58 20.67
N ASN A 46 5.78 20.79 20.12
CA ASN A 46 5.87 20.99 18.66
C ASN A 46 7.15 20.39 18.06
N LEU A 47 8.22 20.29 18.85
CA LEU A 47 9.49 19.71 18.44
C LEU A 47 9.40 18.18 18.27
N PHE A 48 8.59 17.47 19.06
CA PHE A 48 8.57 16.00 19.06
C PHE A 48 7.32 15.37 18.45
N TYR A 49 6.23 16.12 18.26
CA TYR A 49 4.94 15.56 17.86
C TYR A 49 4.42 16.17 16.56
N TRP A 50 3.65 15.39 15.78
CA TRP A 50 2.80 15.87 14.68
C TRP A 50 1.35 15.87 15.17
N GLU A 51 0.61 16.90 14.83
CA GLU A 51 -0.85 16.88 14.97
C GLU A 51 -1.45 16.16 13.77
N TYR A 52 -2.20 15.08 14.03
CA TYR A 52 -2.91 14.31 13.01
C TYR A 52 -4.33 14.05 13.49
N ASN A 53 -5.31 14.63 12.79
CA ASN A 53 -6.74 14.50 13.11
C ASN A 53 -7.09 14.80 14.58
N GLY A 54 -6.47 15.83 15.18
CA GLY A 54 -6.72 16.24 16.57
C GLY A 54 -5.97 15.42 17.63
N TYR A 55 -5.13 14.47 17.23
CA TYR A 55 -4.26 13.71 18.12
C TYR A 55 -2.79 14.04 17.86
N TYR A 56 -2.00 14.14 18.94
CA TYR A 56 -0.55 14.33 18.84
C TYR A 56 0.15 12.98 18.75
N MET A 57 0.75 12.70 17.58
CA MET A 57 1.54 11.49 17.36
C MET A 57 3.03 11.80 17.42
N ILE A 58 3.81 10.89 18.01
CA ILE A 58 5.27 11.03 18.07
C ILE A 58 5.85 11.03 16.65
N ALA A 59 6.55 12.12 16.34
CA ALA A 59 7.20 12.33 15.07
C ALA A 59 8.55 11.60 15.00
N LYS A 60 8.54 10.34 14.55
CA LYS A 60 9.77 9.53 14.41
C LYS A 60 10.89 10.26 13.65
N SER A 61 10.53 11.03 12.61
CA SER A 61 11.47 11.87 11.85
C SER A 61 12.06 13.04 12.63
N LYS A 62 11.25 13.74 13.45
CA LYS A 62 11.74 14.84 14.30
C LYS A 62 12.67 14.32 15.39
N ILE A 63 12.30 13.21 16.04
CA ILE A 63 13.14 12.54 17.03
C ILE A 63 14.48 12.14 16.41
N LEU A 64 14.45 11.51 15.23
CA LEU A 64 15.66 11.09 14.55
C LEU A 64 16.55 12.29 14.19
N ALA A 65 15.97 13.38 13.68
CA ALA A 65 16.72 14.60 13.37
C ALA A 65 17.39 15.20 14.61
N ILE A 66 16.70 15.22 15.75
CA ILE A 66 17.25 15.71 17.03
C ILE A 66 18.37 14.80 17.54
N ILE A 67 18.19 13.48 17.47
CA ILE A 67 19.23 12.52 17.86
C ILE A 67 20.47 12.69 17.00
N VAL A 68 20.30 12.80 15.68
CA VAL A 68 21.43 13.01 14.74
C VAL A 68 22.12 14.34 15.03
N PHE A 69 21.36 15.42 15.26
CA PHE A 69 21.91 16.72 15.65
C PHE A 69 22.74 16.61 16.93
N LEU A 70 22.22 15.95 17.96
CA LEU A 70 22.90 15.80 19.25
C LEU A 70 24.17 14.97 19.13
N ILE A 71 24.14 13.84 18.39
CA ILE A 71 25.33 13.01 18.15
C ILE A 71 26.39 13.79 17.37
N LEU A 72 26.00 14.49 16.31
CA LEU A 72 26.93 15.30 15.53
C LEU A 72 27.45 16.48 16.37
N SER A 73 26.61 17.14 17.16
CA SER A 73 27.00 18.27 18.00
C SER A 73 27.94 17.86 19.13
N THR A 74 27.80 16.67 19.72
CA THR A 74 28.72 16.19 20.78
C THR A 74 30.09 15.84 20.21
N VAL A 75 30.15 15.25 19.02
CA VAL A 75 31.41 15.03 18.28
C VAL A 75 32.04 16.37 17.85
N SER A 76 31.21 17.37 17.56
CA SER A 76 31.64 18.69 17.05
C SER A 76 32.11 19.67 18.12
N PHE A 77 31.74 19.48 19.38
CA PHE A 77 32.07 20.41 20.48
C PHE A 77 33.58 20.57 20.69
N MET A 78 34.38 19.64 20.14
CA MET A 78 35.84 19.65 20.17
C MET A 78 36.49 20.25 18.90
N ALA A 79 35.74 20.48 17.81
CA ALA A 79 36.35 20.57 16.46
C ALA A 79 36.29 21.96 15.79
N ASN A 80 35.14 22.63 15.68
CA ASN A 80 35.01 23.98 15.10
C ASN A 80 33.54 24.46 15.08
N VAL A 81 33.29 25.78 15.10
CA VAL A 81 31.94 26.37 14.89
C VAL A 81 31.35 25.96 13.53
N GLY A 82 32.19 25.77 12.51
CA GLY A 82 31.75 25.31 11.19
C GLY A 82 31.04 23.95 11.21
N VAL A 83 31.42 23.04 12.11
CA VAL A 83 30.83 21.70 12.18
C VAL A 83 29.42 21.76 12.81
N LEU A 84 29.16 22.71 13.70
CA LEU A 84 27.82 22.95 14.24
C LEU A 84 26.84 23.43 13.14
N ILE A 85 27.29 24.32 12.26
CA ILE A 85 26.49 24.82 11.13
C ILE A 85 26.16 23.66 10.19
N VAL A 86 27.14 22.81 9.88
CA VAL A 86 26.94 21.62 9.06
C VAL A 86 25.96 20.62 9.70
N SER A 87 26.11 20.35 11.00
CA SER A 87 25.18 19.48 11.75
C SER A 87 23.74 19.99 11.70
N LEU A 88 23.55 21.31 11.83
CA LEU A 88 22.24 21.93 11.72
C LEU A 88 21.63 21.76 10.32
N ILE A 89 22.43 21.96 9.26
CA ILE A 89 22.00 21.77 7.87
C ILE A 89 21.59 20.31 7.62
N ILE A 90 22.39 19.35 8.07
CA ILE A 90 22.09 17.91 7.92
C ILE A 90 20.80 17.54 8.65
N SER A 91 20.63 18.04 9.87
CA SER A 91 19.44 17.78 10.68
C SER A 91 18.18 18.36 10.03
N LEU A 92 18.29 19.53 9.40
CA LEU A 92 17.22 20.14 8.61
C LEU A 92 16.88 19.30 7.37
N ILE A 93 17.87 18.78 6.66
CA ILE A 93 17.66 17.91 5.49
C ILE A 93 16.95 16.61 5.91
N ILE A 94 17.37 15.97 7.00
CA ILE A 94 16.72 14.75 7.52
C ILE A 94 15.28 15.03 7.92
N PHE A 95 15.03 16.17 8.58
CA PHE A 95 13.68 16.60 8.93
C PHE A 95 12.81 16.79 7.68
N LEU A 96 13.33 17.48 6.65
CA LEU A 96 12.62 17.70 5.38
C LEU A 96 12.32 16.39 4.66
N LEU A 97 13.28 15.47 4.57
CA LEU A 97 13.08 14.14 3.99
C LEU A 97 12.01 13.36 4.76
N GLY A 98 12.08 13.34 6.08
CA GLY A 98 11.09 12.68 6.93
C GLY A 98 9.70 13.29 6.80
N TYR A 99 9.61 14.62 6.63
CA TYR A 99 8.36 15.32 6.35
C TYR A 99 7.77 14.92 4.99
N ILE A 100 8.59 14.90 3.95
CA ILE A 100 8.20 14.49 2.60
C ILE A 100 7.68 13.05 2.62
N VAL A 101 8.43 12.12 3.23
CA VAL A 101 8.01 10.72 3.37
C VAL A 101 6.71 10.60 4.15
N HIS A 102 6.55 11.31 5.26
CA HIS A 102 5.30 11.31 6.04
C HIS A 102 4.12 11.84 5.22
N LYS A 103 4.32 12.91 4.45
CA LYS A 103 3.31 13.49 3.56
C LYS A 103 2.89 12.50 2.46
N PHE A 104 3.84 11.75 1.90
CA PHE A 104 3.56 10.70 0.93
C PHE A 104 2.81 9.50 1.53
N ILE A 105 3.19 9.04 2.73
CA ILE A 105 2.55 7.90 3.40
C ILE A 105 1.13 8.25 3.87
N SER A 106 0.90 9.48 4.33
CA SER A 106 -0.42 9.93 4.82
C SER A 106 -1.44 10.18 3.70
N HIS A 107 -1.00 10.32 2.45
CA HIS A 107 -1.87 10.59 1.31
C HIS A 107 -1.52 9.68 0.10
N PRO A 108 -1.65 8.34 0.24
CA PRO A 108 -1.20 7.40 -0.79
C PRO A 108 -1.93 7.57 -2.13
N SER A 109 -3.22 7.96 -2.11
CA SER A 109 -4.02 8.17 -3.32
C SER A 109 -3.65 9.41 -4.13
N LYS A 110 -2.91 10.37 -3.56
CA LYS A 110 -2.36 11.54 -4.29
C LYS A 110 -0.91 11.35 -4.72
N ALA A 111 -0.29 10.22 -4.35
CA ALA A 111 1.08 9.89 -4.72
C ALA A 111 1.18 9.15 -6.05
N GLN A 112 0.05 8.83 -6.69
CA GLN A 112 -0.02 8.67 -8.14
C GLN A 112 0.32 10.02 -8.76
N LEU A 113 1.62 10.32 -8.84
CA LEU A 113 2.15 11.42 -9.62
C LEU A 113 1.74 11.17 -11.06
N GLU A 114 0.61 11.77 -11.45
CA GLU A 114 0.16 11.81 -12.83
C GLU A 114 1.34 12.22 -13.70
N HIS A 115 1.52 11.52 -14.81
CA HIS A 115 2.63 11.61 -15.74
C HIS A 115 2.70 12.96 -16.51
N GLY A 116 2.12 14.02 -15.96
CA GLY A 116 2.04 15.35 -16.56
C GLY A 116 3.01 16.33 -15.92
N GLU A 117 4.03 16.73 -16.70
CA GLU A 117 4.70 18.03 -16.63
C GLU A 117 5.45 18.43 -15.34
N ASN A 118 5.88 17.49 -14.51
CA ASN A 118 6.69 17.85 -13.35
C ASN A 118 8.16 18.05 -13.76
N GLY A 119 8.64 19.29 -13.65
CA GLY A 119 9.99 19.70 -14.04
C GLY A 119 11.11 18.95 -13.30
N LEU A 120 12.36 19.27 -13.70
CA LEU A 120 13.63 18.64 -13.30
C LEU A 120 13.76 18.23 -11.81
N GLY A 121 13.10 18.94 -10.89
CA GLY A 121 13.06 18.57 -9.47
C GLY A 121 12.35 17.24 -9.18
N ALA A 122 11.24 16.93 -9.88
CA ALA A 122 10.53 15.67 -9.71
C ALA A 122 11.32 14.48 -10.28
N ASP A 123 11.97 14.67 -11.42
CA ASP A 123 12.86 13.66 -12.02
C ASP A 123 14.04 13.33 -11.10
N ILE A 124 14.64 14.36 -10.48
CA ILE A 124 15.68 14.19 -9.47
C ILE A 124 15.16 13.41 -8.26
N ILE A 125 13.99 13.78 -7.73
CA ILE A 125 13.37 13.08 -6.60
C ILE A 125 13.08 11.61 -6.96
N HIS A 126 12.57 11.33 -8.15
CA HIS A 126 12.35 9.98 -8.63
C HIS A 126 13.64 9.20 -8.78
N LEU A 127 14.67 9.81 -9.37
CA LEU A 127 15.98 9.20 -9.55
C LEU A 127 16.60 8.81 -8.21
N PHE A 128 16.49 9.66 -7.20
CA PHE A 128 17.17 9.45 -5.92
C PHE A 128 16.35 8.65 -4.91
N LEU A 129 15.02 8.69 -4.94
CA LEU A 129 14.19 8.10 -3.88
C LEU A 129 13.30 6.95 -4.34
N PHE A 130 13.05 6.79 -5.64
CA PHE A 130 12.06 5.84 -6.14
C PHE A 130 12.68 4.81 -7.09
N TRP A 131 12.11 3.60 -7.11
CA TRP A 131 12.32 2.62 -8.16
C TRP A 131 11.06 2.55 -9.01
N GLN A 132 11.22 2.48 -10.33
CA GLN A 132 10.09 2.16 -11.21
C GLN A 132 9.81 0.67 -11.13
N ASN A 133 8.61 0.30 -10.70
CA ASN A 133 8.12 -1.05 -10.78
C ASN A 133 7.92 -1.40 -12.26
N LYS A 134 8.73 -2.34 -12.77
CA LYS A 134 8.72 -2.71 -14.18
C LYS A 134 7.43 -3.41 -14.64
N ARG A 135 6.60 -3.90 -13.71
CA ARG A 135 5.31 -4.56 -14.04
C ARG A 135 4.16 -3.57 -14.11
N THR A 136 4.02 -2.71 -13.10
CA THR A 136 2.91 -1.75 -13.01
C THR A 136 3.24 -0.42 -13.67
N GLY A 137 4.52 -0.12 -13.90
CA GLY A 137 5.00 1.19 -14.34
C GLY A 137 5.07 2.23 -13.21
N GLU A 138 4.55 1.91 -12.03
CA GLU A 138 4.45 2.83 -10.90
C GLU A 138 5.79 3.02 -10.18
N TYR A 139 6.00 4.20 -9.60
CA TYR A 139 7.19 4.51 -8.82
C TYR A 139 6.97 4.17 -7.35
N VAL A 140 7.74 3.20 -6.85
CA VAL A 140 7.68 2.76 -5.45
C VAL A 140 8.88 3.33 -4.70
N LEU A 141 8.65 3.82 -3.48
CA LEU A 141 9.71 4.36 -2.64
C LEU A 141 10.78 3.30 -2.35
N SER A 142 12.03 3.62 -2.68
CA SER A 142 13.15 2.71 -2.55
C SER A 142 13.79 2.80 -1.17
N LYS A 143 13.53 1.81 -0.33
CA LYS A 143 14.20 1.67 0.98
C LYS A 143 15.73 1.62 0.82
N THR A 144 16.23 0.97 -0.23
CA THR A 144 17.67 0.83 -0.46
C THR A 144 18.32 2.15 -0.85
N LYS A 145 17.72 2.94 -1.74
CA LYS A 145 18.27 4.26 -2.10
C LYS A 145 18.26 5.23 -0.90
N ILE A 146 17.20 5.21 -0.09
CA ILE A 146 17.13 6.03 1.13
C ILE A 146 18.27 5.67 2.09
N ILE A 147 18.52 4.37 2.32
CA ILE A 147 19.61 3.92 3.17
C ILE A 147 20.97 4.35 2.60
N SER A 148 21.18 4.24 1.29
CA SER A 148 22.43 4.71 0.63
C SER A 148 22.67 6.21 0.84
N HIS A 149 21.64 7.04 0.72
CA HIS A 149 21.74 8.49 0.99
C HIS A 149 22.06 8.80 2.44
N VAL A 150 21.45 8.07 3.39
CA VAL A 150 21.76 8.24 4.81
C VAL A 150 23.22 7.87 5.10
N ILE A 151 23.72 6.78 4.51
CA ILE A 151 25.13 6.39 4.61
C ILE A 151 26.01 7.48 4.02
N PHE A 152 25.73 7.97 2.81
CA PHE A 152 26.47 9.07 2.19
C PHE A 152 26.58 10.29 3.12
N ILE A 153 25.45 10.75 3.66
CA ILE A 153 25.39 11.93 4.53
C ILE A 153 26.20 11.69 5.81
N LEU A 154 26.09 10.52 6.44
CA LEU A 154 26.86 10.18 7.66
C LEU A 154 28.36 10.18 7.39
N PHE A 155 28.81 9.57 6.29
CA PHE A 155 30.24 9.47 5.96
C PHE A 155 30.82 10.78 5.41
N ALA A 156 30.02 11.59 4.70
CA ALA A 156 30.39 12.95 4.32
C ALA A 156 30.54 13.84 5.58
N ALA A 157 29.60 13.73 6.53
CA ALA A 157 29.69 14.43 7.81
C ALA A 157 30.93 14.01 8.61
N TRP A 158 31.21 12.72 8.66
CA TRP A 158 32.42 12.20 9.31
C TRP A 158 33.69 12.66 8.60
N GLY A 159 33.72 12.66 7.27
CA GLY A 159 34.82 13.17 6.47
C GLY A 159 35.15 14.64 6.77
N MET A 160 34.16 15.47 7.07
CA MET A 160 34.39 16.86 7.50
C MET A 160 35.13 16.98 8.83
N THR A 161 35.06 15.99 9.71
CA THR A 161 35.81 16.00 10.99
C THR A 161 37.31 15.74 10.80
N LEU A 162 37.71 15.19 9.65
CA LEU A 162 39.11 14.93 9.31
C LEU A 162 39.85 16.17 8.77
N ASN A 163 39.21 17.35 8.87
CA ASN A 163 39.72 18.64 8.40
C ASN A 163 40.20 18.60 6.92
N PRO A 164 39.35 18.12 5.99
CA PRO A 164 39.74 17.99 4.59
C PRO A 164 40.01 19.38 3.98
N PRO A 165 40.99 19.50 3.08
CA PRO A 165 41.44 20.78 2.56
C PRO A 165 40.37 21.51 1.71
N ASN A 166 39.35 20.81 1.23
CA ASN A 166 38.25 21.39 0.46
C ASN A 166 36.96 20.54 0.52
N LEU A 167 35.82 21.17 0.19
CA LEU A 167 34.50 20.53 0.08
C LEU A 167 34.50 19.33 -0.88
N PHE A 168 35.32 19.40 -1.93
CA PHE A 168 35.42 18.34 -2.92
C PHE A 168 35.93 17.04 -2.31
N ALA A 169 36.93 17.09 -1.43
CA ALA A 169 37.44 15.93 -0.72
C ALA A 169 36.38 15.29 0.20
N VAL A 170 35.51 16.10 0.82
CA VAL A 170 34.37 15.60 1.61
C VAL A 170 33.39 14.82 0.75
N ILE A 171 33.02 15.38 -0.41
CA ILE A 171 32.08 14.76 -1.36
C ILE A 171 32.68 13.45 -1.89
N LEU A 172 33.97 13.46 -2.25
CA LEU A 172 34.68 12.29 -2.73
C LEU A 172 34.72 11.20 -1.65
N TRP A 173 34.89 11.57 -0.38
CA TRP A 173 34.83 10.66 0.75
C TRP A 173 33.45 10.05 0.95
N GLY A 174 32.38 10.85 0.87
CA GLY A 174 31.01 10.34 0.91
C GLY A 174 30.72 9.35 -0.22
N LEU A 175 31.15 9.66 -1.44
CA LEU A 175 30.95 8.80 -2.63
C LEU A 175 31.66 7.45 -2.50
N VAL A 176 32.84 7.40 -1.87
CA VAL A 176 33.59 6.15 -1.63
C VAL A 176 32.75 5.14 -0.83
N PHE A 177 31.85 5.60 0.05
CA PHE A 177 30.98 4.72 0.83
C PHE A 177 29.57 4.56 0.23
N GLU A 178 29.07 5.59 -0.46
CA GLU A 178 27.76 5.53 -1.13
C GLU A 178 27.76 4.51 -2.27
N ILE A 179 28.80 4.49 -3.11
CA ILE A 179 28.86 3.61 -4.28
C ILE A 179 28.80 2.14 -3.87
N PRO A 180 29.62 1.63 -2.92
CA PRO A 180 29.50 0.27 -2.43
C PRO A 180 28.15 -0.02 -1.77
N ALA A 181 27.62 0.89 -0.95
CA ALA A 181 26.33 0.69 -0.29
C ALA A 181 25.17 0.60 -1.29
N TYR A 182 25.20 1.45 -2.33
CA TYR A 182 24.25 1.40 -3.43
C TYR A 182 24.38 0.11 -4.22
N LEU A 183 25.60 -0.31 -4.56
CA LEU A 183 25.84 -1.56 -5.28
C LEU A 183 25.32 -2.76 -4.48
N VAL A 184 25.62 -2.85 -3.19
CA VAL A 184 25.11 -3.90 -2.28
C VAL A 184 23.58 -3.87 -2.18
N GLY A 185 23.00 -2.69 -1.98
CA GLY A 185 21.54 -2.53 -1.95
C GLY A 185 20.87 -2.92 -3.28
N TYR A 186 21.53 -2.63 -4.40
CA TYR A 186 21.08 -3.03 -5.73
C TYR A 186 21.20 -4.54 -5.96
N THR A 187 22.30 -5.18 -5.53
CA THR A 187 22.43 -6.65 -5.61
C THR A 187 21.40 -7.33 -4.73
N ILE A 188 21.20 -6.89 -3.49
CA ILE A 188 20.16 -7.42 -2.61
C ILE A 188 18.79 -7.26 -3.28
N HIS A 189 18.45 -6.06 -3.77
CA HIS A 189 17.19 -5.82 -4.47
C HIS A 189 17.01 -6.68 -5.73
N LYS A 190 18.09 -6.95 -6.46
CA LYS A 190 18.07 -7.79 -7.66
C LYS A 190 17.94 -9.27 -7.31
N LEU A 191 18.54 -9.72 -6.21
CA LEU A 191 18.46 -11.10 -5.72
C LEU A 191 17.13 -11.37 -5.01
N SER A 192 16.59 -10.38 -4.29
CA SER A 192 15.30 -10.47 -3.59
C SER A 192 14.10 -10.27 -4.50
N ASN A 193 14.30 -9.87 -5.76
CA ASN A 193 13.26 -9.87 -6.79
C ASN A 193 13.40 -11.16 -7.62
N PRO A 194 12.61 -12.20 -7.36
CA PRO A 194 12.79 -13.55 -7.93
C PRO A 194 12.45 -13.66 -9.43
N TYR A 195 12.15 -12.56 -10.10
CA TYR A 195 11.70 -12.58 -11.48
C TYR A 195 12.85 -12.29 -12.45
N PRO A 196 13.33 -13.28 -13.23
CA PRO A 196 14.23 -12.98 -14.33
C PRO A 196 13.49 -12.05 -15.30
N VAL A 197 14.08 -10.87 -15.53
CA VAL A 197 13.63 -9.93 -16.55
C VAL A 197 13.74 -10.64 -17.89
N ASN A 198 12.62 -11.13 -18.42
CA ASN A 198 12.56 -11.65 -19.77
C ASN A 198 12.71 -10.46 -20.73
N LYS A 199 13.95 -10.10 -21.07
CA LYS A 199 14.31 -9.01 -21.99
C LYS A 199 13.73 -9.19 -23.39
N ASN A 200 13.20 -10.37 -23.69
CA ASN A 200 12.73 -10.77 -25.01
C ASN A 200 11.22 -11.01 -25.10
N LYS A 201 10.41 -10.59 -24.12
CA LYS A 201 8.96 -10.48 -24.39
C LYS A 201 8.80 -9.24 -25.28
N PRO A 202 8.53 -9.38 -26.60
CA PRO A 202 8.16 -8.22 -27.38
C PRO A 202 6.91 -7.67 -26.70
N ILE A 203 6.84 -6.35 -26.53
CA ILE A 203 5.56 -5.69 -26.29
C ILE A 203 4.67 -6.21 -27.40
N ALA A 204 3.64 -7.00 -27.05
CA ALA A 204 2.77 -7.59 -28.04
C ALA A 204 2.16 -6.41 -28.79
N LYS A 205 2.61 -6.18 -30.03
CA LYS A 205 1.80 -5.42 -30.99
C LYS A 205 0.43 -6.07 -30.96
N PRO A 206 -0.68 -5.30 -30.93
CA PRO A 206 -2.01 -5.86 -30.88
C PRO A 206 -2.10 -6.88 -32.02
N LYS A 207 -2.12 -8.17 -31.67
CA LYS A 207 -2.46 -9.19 -32.64
C LYS A 207 -3.95 -9.06 -32.80
N ASP A 208 -4.38 -8.84 -34.04
CA ASP A 208 -5.78 -9.00 -34.43
C ASP A 208 -6.26 -10.32 -33.82
N LEU A 209 -7.13 -10.18 -32.82
CA LEU A 209 -7.68 -11.29 -32.08
C LEU A 209 -8.34 -12.24 -33.08
N PRO A 210 -8.12 -13.56 -32.97
CA PRO A 210 -8.93 -14.52 -33.71
C PRO A 210 -10.39 -14.26 -33.36
N LYS A 211 -11.23 -14.09 -34.40
CA LYS A 211 -12.66 -13.79 -34.28
C LYS A 211 -13.28 -14.64 -33.18
N THR A 212 -13.66 -13.98 -32.10
CA THR A 212 -14.34 -14.55 -30.94
C THR A 212 -15.60 -15.25 -31.43
N LYS A 213 -15.82 -16.50 -30.97
CA LYS A 213 -17.15 -17.12 -30.96
C LYS A 213 -18.17 -16.09 -30.45
N PRO A 214 -19.42 -16.09 -30.96
CA PRO A 214 -20.43 -15.13 -30.54
C PRO A 214 -20.47 -15.08 -29.01
N ALA A 215 -20.18 -13.90 -28.49
CA ALA A 215 -20.19 -13.64 -27.06
C ALA A 215 -21.57 -14.04 -26.52
N PRO A 216 -21.66 -14.66 -25.33
CA PRO A 216 -22.92 -14.69 -24.61
C PRO A 216 -23.43 -13.24 -24.55
N GLU A 217 -24.70 -13.05 -24.93
CA GLU A 217 -25.35 -11.75 -24.98
C GLU A 217 -24.96 -10.92 -23.76
N LYS A 218 -24.28 -9.81 -24.05
CA LYS A 218 -23.92 -8.82 -23.05
C LYS A 218 -25.26 -8.33 -22.47
N PRO A 219 -25.52 -8.45 -21.16
CA PRO A 219 -26.76 -7.93 -20.59
C PRO A 219 -26.87 -6.45 -20.95
N GLU A 220 -28.01 -6.08 -21.54
CA GLU A 220 -28.30 -4.71 -21.94
C GLU A 220 -28.01 -3.76 -20.79
N PHE A 221 -27.29 -2.68 -21.11
CA PHE A 221 -26.95 -1.65 -20.15
C PHE A 221 -28.22 -0.87 -19.83
N ILE A 222 -28.85 -1.17 -18.69
CA ILE A 222 -29.97 -0.37 -18.18
C ILE A 222 -29.36 0.95 -17.70
N GLU A 223 -29.75 2.05 -18.35
CA GLU A 223 -29.24 3.41 -18.16
C GLU A 223 -29.68 4.07 -16.84
N ASP A 224 -30.17 3.28 -15.89
CA ASP A 224 -30.84 3.72 -14.66
C ASP A 224 -30.19 3.11 -13.40
N VAL A 225 -28.86 3.00 -13.40
CA VAL A 225 -28.13 2.61 -12.18
C VAL A 225 -28.11 3.80 -11.25
N ILE A 226 -28.79 3.65 -10.11
CA ILE A 226 -28.83 4.62 -9.02
C ILE A 226 -27.38 5.08 -8.69
N PRO A 227 -27.08 6.39 -8.73
CA PRO A 227 -25.73 6.92 -8.52
C PRO A 227 -25.07 6.42 -7.23
N GLU A 228 -25.86 6.20 -6.17
CA GLU A 228 -25.44 5.68 -4.87
C GLU A 228 -24.88 4.25 -4.95
N TYR A 229 -25.30 3.44 -5.93
CA TYR A 229 -24.81 2.07 -6.12
C TYR A 229 -23.67 1.93 -7.13
N ALA A 230 -23.38 2.97 -7.90
CA ALA A 230 -22.33 2.95 -8.90
C ALA A 230 -20.94 2.65 -8.30
N GLY A 231 -20.66 3.17 -7.09
CA GLY A 231 -19.40 2.91 -6.39
C GLY A 231 -19.22 1.43 -6.04
N TYR A 232 -20.28 0.77 -5.57
CA TYR A 232 -20.23 -0.66 -5.25
C TYR A 232 -20.04 -1.52 -6.49
N ARG A 233 -20.65 -1.15 -7.62
CA ARG A 233 -20.48 -1.85 -8.89
C ARG A 233 -19.01 -1.85 -9.32
N ASN A 234 -18.38 -0.68 -9.31
CA ASN A 234 -16.96 -0.56 -9.64
C ASN A 234 -16.10 -1.40 -8.71
N HIS A 235 -16.36 -1.37 -7.40
CA HIS A 235 -15.63 -2.17 -6.42
C HIS A 235 -15.79 -3.69 -6.66
N ILE A 236 -17.00 -4.16 -6.99
CA ILE A 236 -17.24 -5.57 -7.32
C ILE A 236 -16.50 -5.96 -8.62
N ASP A 237 -16.47 -5.09 -9.62
CA ASP A 237 -15.74 -5.35 -10.87
C ASP A 237 -14.21 -5.36 -10.65
N GLU A 238 -13.70 -4.48 -9.78
CA GLU A 238 -12.30 -4.51 -9.34
C GLU A 238 -11.96 -5.81 -8.62
N LEU A 239 -12.76 -6.21 -7.63
CA LEU A 239 -12.60 -7.47 -6.90
C LEU A 239 -12.65 -8.69 -7.81
N LYS A 240 -13.52 -8.68 -8.83
CA LYS A 240 -13.56 -9.73 -9.87
C LYS A 240 -12.24 -9.85 -10.60
N SER A 241 -11.70 -8.73 -11.07
CA SER A 241 -10.44 -8.71 -11.82
C SER A 241 -9.26 -9.19 -10.95
N GLU A 242 -9.23 -8.80 -9.67
CA GLU A 242 -8.20 -9.21 -8.72
C GLU A 242 -8.31 -10.72 -8.43
N TYR A 243 -9.52 -11.21 -8.18
CA TYR A 243 -9.78 -12.61 -7.91
C TYR A 243 -9.37 -13.51 -9.08
N GLU A 244 -9.70 -13.13 -10.32
CA GLU A 244 -9.30 -13.90 -11.52
C GLU A 244 -7.77 -14.04 -11.65
N LEU A 245 -7.03 -12.99 -11.32
CA LEU A 245 -5.56 -13.02 -11.32
C LEU A 245 -5.04 -13.96 -10.22
N LYS A 246 -5.62 -13.90 -9.03
CA LYS A 246 -5.27 -14.76 -7.88
C LYS A 246 -5.60 -16.24 -8.14
N ASP A 247 -6.79 -16.54 -8.66
CA ASP A 247 -7.23 -17.90 -9.02
C ASP A 247 -6.28 -18.52 -10.03
N LYS A 248 -5.97 -17.79 -11.10
CA LYS A 248 -5.01 -18.25 -12.10
C LYS A 248 -3.64 -18.51 -11.48
N HIS A 249 -3.16 -17.63 -10.62
CA HIS A 249 -1.85 -17.80 -10.00
C HIS A 249 -1.81 -19.01 -9.07
N ALA A 250 -2.84 -19.21 -8.26
CA ALA A 250 -2.99 -20.36 -7.38
C ALA A 250 -2.98 -21.68 -8.19
N ARG A 251 -3.74 -21.75 -9.29
CA ARG A 251 -3.75 -22.92 -10.19
C ARG A 251 -2.37 -23.21 -10.78
N GLU A 252 -1.67 -22.19 -11.27
CA GLU A 252 -0.32 -22.33 -11.82
C GLU A 252 0.67 -22.87 -10.77
N LEU A 253 0.54 -22.50 -9.50
CA LEU A 253 1.38 -23.01 -8.41
C LEU A 253 1.04 -24.47 -8.06
N ILE A 254 -0.26 -24.80 -7.99
CA ILE A 254 -0.73 -26.16 -7.74
C ILE A 254 -0.24 -27.11 -8.83
N GLU A 255 -0.38 -26.72 -10.11
CA GLU A 255 0.08 -27.51 -11.26
C GLU A 255 1.61 -27.70 -11.30
N LYS A 256 2.37 -26.69 -10.88
CA LYS A 256 3.84 -26.81 -10.80
C LYS A 256 4.28 -27.75 -9.69
N ARG A 257 3.53 -27.81 -8.59
CA ARG A 257 3.93 -28.54 -7.37
C ARG A 257 3.46 -29.98 -7.38
N PHE A 258 2.22 -30.22 -7.79
CA PHE A 258 1.60 -31.53 -7.73
C PHE A 258 1.34 -32.05 -9.13
N ALA A 259 1.95 -33.18 -9.47
CA ALA A 259 1.66 -33.85 -10.73
C ALA A 259 0.24 -34.44 -10.68
N PRO A 260 -0.65 -34.13 -11.65
CA PRO A 260 -1.88 -34.89 -11.80
C PRO A 260 -1.56 -36.38 -12.02
N PRO A 261 -2.30 -37.33 -11.43
CA PRO A 261 -3.57 -37.20 -10.70
C PRO A 261 -3.43 -37.37 -9.18
N GLN A 262 -2.36 -36.84 -8.57
CA GLN A 262 -2.15 -37.01 -7.12
C GLN A 262 -3.38 -36.54 -6.32
N LEU A 263 -3.72 -37.25 -5.24
CA LEU A 263 -4.86 -36.92 -4.38
C LEU A 263 -4.79 -35.46 -3.91
N THR A 264 -3.58 -35.00 -3.59
CA THR A 264 -3.26 -33.64 -3.20
C THR A 264 -3.61 -32.63 -4.29
N TYR A 265 -3.19 -32.86 -5.55
CA TYR A 265 -3.57 -32.01 -6.70
C TYR A 265 -5.09 -31.85 -6.81
N THR A 266 -5.81 -32.98 -6.81
CA THR A 266 -7.27 -33.00 -6.95
C THR A 266 -7.96 -32.26 -5.81
N ARG A 267 -7.44 -32.38 -4.57
CA ARG A 267 -7.97 -31.65 -3.40
C ARG A 267 -7.75 -30.14 -3.52
N PHE A 268 -6.55 -29.71 -3.91
CA PHE A 268 -6.21 -28.28 -4.08
C PHE A 268 -7.04 -27.63 -5.19
N ILE A 269 -7.05 -28.23 -6.39
CA ILE A 269 -7.84 -27.71 -7.52
C ILE A 269 -9.33 -27.68 -7.15
N GLY A 270 -9.86 -28.75 -6.56
CA GLY A 270 -11.26 -28.79 -6.15
C GLY A 270 -11.63 -27.73 -5.11
N MET A 271 -10.68 -27.23 -4.32
CA MET A 271 -10.93 -26.13 -3.38
C MET A 271 -10.94 -24.77 -4.07
N VAL A 272 -9.98 -24.56 -4.98
CA VAL A 272 -9.93 -23.36 -5.82
C VAL A 272 -11.20 -23.26 -6.69
N ASP A 273 -11.66 -24.37 -7.26
CA ASP A 273 -12.91 -24.43 -8.04
C ASP A 273 -14.13 -24.01 -7.20
N LYS A 274 -14.28 -24.58 -5.98
CA LYS A 274 -15.38 -24.21 -5.07
C LYS A 274 -15.32 -22.76 -4.65
N SER A 275 -14.12 -22.23 -4.39
CA SER A 275 -13.91 -20.82 -4.09
C SER A 275 -14.36 -19.95 -5.26
N GLY A 276 -13.99 -20.32 -6.49
CA GLY A 276 -14.34 -19.58 -7.70
C GLY A 276 -15.85 -19.57 -7.98
N GLU A 277 -16.51 -20.71 -7.81
CA GLU A 277 -17.97 -20.80 -7.91
C GLU A 277 -18.66 -19.92 -6.86
N LEU A 278 -18.18 -19.94 -5.62
CA LEU A 278 -18.74 -19.13 -4.54
C LEU A 278 -18.56 -17.63 -4.80
N PHE A 279 -17.35 -17.22 -5.18
CA PHE A 279 -17.04 -15.83 -5.51
C PHE A 279 -17.94 -15.33 -6.66
N LYS A 280 -18.03 -16.11 -7.74
CA LYS A 280 -18.89 -15.79 -8.88
C LYS A 280 -20.34 -15.61 -8.44
N ARG A 281 -20.90 -16.55 -7.69
CA ARG A 281 -22.28 -16.50 -7.20
C ARG A 281 -22.55 -15.26 -6.33
N GLN A 282 -21.66 -14.92 -5.39
CA GLN A 282 -21.84 -13.75 -4.54
C GLN A 282 -21.70 -12.44 -5.32
N SER A 283 -20.76 -12.37 -6.27
CA SER A 283 -20.59 -11.17 -7.11
C SER A 283 -21.77 -10.95 -8.05
N GLU A 284 -22.31 -12.01 -8.67
CA GLU A 284 -23.51 -11.93 -9.50
C GLU A 284 -24.74 -11.55 -8.68
N SER A 285 -24.88 -12.08 -7.47
CA SER A 285 -25.94 -11.69 -6.53
C SER A 285 -25.88 -10.20 -6.19
N ALA A 286 -24.71 -9.68 -5.83
CA ALA A 286 -24.51 -8.26 -5.52
C ALA A 286 -24.79 -7.36 -6.73
N LEU A 287 -24.29 -7.71 -7.92
CA LEU A 287 -24.55 -6.96 -9.16
C LEU A 287 -26.03 -6.98 -9.53
N THR A 288 -26.72 -8.11 -9.31
CA THR A 288 -28.16 -8.23 -9.53
C THR A 288 -28.95 -7.31 -8.60
N MET A 289 -28.57 -7.24 -7.31
CA MET A 289 -29.17 -6.28 -6.37
C MET A 289 -28.99 -4.83 -6.83
N ILE A 290 -27.80 -4.48 -7.32
CA ILE A 290 -27.51 -3.14 -7.86
C ILE A 290 -28.36 -2.82 -9.10
N ASN A 291 -28.52 -3.79 -10.00
CA ASN A 291 -29.20 -3.57 -11.28
C ASN A 291 -30.73 -3.56 -11.16
N ILE A 292 -31.30 -4.25 -10.17
CA ILE A 292 -32.77 -4.36 -9.99
C ILE A 292 -33.30 -3.30 -9.02
N ALA A 293 -32.46 -2.72 -8.17
CA ALA A 293 -32.90 -1.68 -7.25
C ALA A 293 -33.38 -0.45 -8.03
N SER A 294 -34.67 -0.14 -7.90
CA SER A 294 -35.29 1.04 -8.53
C SER A 294 -35.10 2.32 -7.72
N GLU A 295 -34.88 2.18 -6.40
CA GLU A 295 -34.60 3.29 -5.49
C GLU A 295 -33.57 2.88 -4.45
N TYR A 296 -32.89 3.88 -3.87
CA TYR A 296 -31.95 3.63 -2.78
C TYR A 296 -32.68 3.11 -1.55
N SER A 297 -32.19 2.00 -1.00
CA SER A 297 -32.61 1.45 0.27
C SER A 297 -31.40 1.10 1.15
N PRO A 298 -31.36 1.55 2.41
CA PRO A 298 -30.31 1.16 3.36
C PRO A 298 -30.23 -0.36 3.57
N LYS A 299 -31.35 -1.08 3.43
CA LYS A 299 -31.38 -2.54 3.52
C LYS A 299 -30.62 -3.17 2.35
N ILE A 300 -30.87 -2.71 1.14
CA ILE A 300 -30.18 -3.20 -0.08
C ILE A 300 -28.69 -2.83 -0.02
N GLU A 301 -28.36 -1.61 0.43
CA GLU A 301 -26.97 -1.20 0.60
C GLU A 301 -26.21 -2.11 1.58
N ASN A 302 -26.82 -2.42 2.73
CA ASN A 302 -26.21 -3.32 3.71
C ASN A 302 -26.02 -4.74 3.17
N GLU A 303 -26.98 -5.27 2.41
CA GLU A 303 -26.80 -6.57 1.75
C GLU A 303 -25.66 -6.54 0.73
N ILE A 304 -25.58 -5.50 -0.12
CA ILE A 304 -24.46 -5.34 -1.08
C ILE A 304 -23.12 -5.28 -0.34
N ARG A 305 -23.02 -4.54 0.76
CA ARG A 305 -21.81 -4.49 1.59
C ARG A 305 -21.44 -5.84 2.18
N ASN A 306 -22.41 -6.55 2.77
CA ASN A 306 -22.17 -7.90 3.28
C ASN A 306 -21.63 -8.83 2.18
N LYS A 307 -22.16 -8.72 0.96
CA LYS A 307 -21.66 -9.49 -0.19
C LYS A 307 -20.24 -9.10 -0.57
N ILE A 308 -19.91 -7.80 -0.56
CA ILE A 308 -18.54 -7.32 -0.79
C ILE A 308 -17.58 -7.85 0.28
N ASP A 309 -17.95 -7.80 1.55
CA ASP A 309 -17.13 -8.33 2.65
C ASP A 309 -16.86 -9.83 2.46
N ILE A 310 -17.86 -10.59 1.99
CA ILE A 310 -17.68 -12.01 1.64
C ILE A 310 -16.71 -12.18 0.46
N LEU A 311 -16.81 -11.36 -0.59
CA LEU A 311 -15.90 -11.40 -1.74
C LEU A 311 -14.45 -11.09 -1.33
N GLU A 312 -14.25 -10.07 -0.50
CA GLU A 312 -12.94 -9.70 0.05
C GLU A 312 -12.34 -10.83 0.89
N ASN A 313 -13.15 -11.46 1.76
CA ASN A 313 -12.71 -12.60 2.56
C ASN A 313 -12.31 -13.80 1.69
N ILE A 314 -13.09 -14.12 0.65
CA ILE A 314 -12.77 -15.20 -0.28
C ILE A 314 -11.46 -14.89 -1.03
N SER A 315 -11.29 -13.66 -1.50
CA SER A 315 -10.06 -13.20 -2.18
C SER A 315 -8.84 -13.26 -1.25
N SER A 316 -9.00 -12.86 0.02
CA SER A 316 -7.92 -12.93 1.02
C SER A 316 -7.50 -14.36 1.28
N LYS A 317 -8.44 -15.29 1.45
CA LYS A 317 -8.11 -16.70 1.70
C LYS A 317 -7.44 -17.40 0.52
N LEU A 318 -7.74 -16.98 -0.70
CA LEU A 318 -7.03 -17.45 -1.89
C LEU A 318 -5.59 -16.91 -1.95
N ASP A 319 -5.36 -15.70 -1.45
CA ASP A 319 -4.01 -15.14 -1.29
C ASP A 319 -3.22 -15.88 -0.22
N ASP A 320 -3.82 -16.17 0.93
CA ASP A 320 -3.22 -17.00 1.98
C ASP A 320 -2.80 -18.37 1.42
N LEU A 321 -3.66 -18.99 0.59
CA LEU A 321 -3.36 -20.27 -0.06
C LEU A 321 -2.16 -20.17 -1.00
N THR A 322 -2.11 -19.09 -1.77
CA THR A 322 -1.01 -18.81 -2.67
C THR A 322 0.30 -18.62 -1.89
N ASN A 323 0.27 -17.85 -0.81
CA ASN A 323 1.42 -17.58 0.05
C ASN A 323 1.92 -18.87 0.72
N GLU A 324 1.02 -19.68 1.28
CA GLU A 324 1.38 -20.97 1.87
C GLU A 324 1.94 -21.94 0.84
N LEU A 325 1.36 -22.02 -0.36
CA LEU A 325 1.89 -22.82 -1.45
C LEU A 325 3.31 -22.40 -1.84
N VAL A 326 3.63 -21.10 -1.79
CA VAL A 326 4.97 -20.56 -2.07
C VAL A 326 5.94 -20.85 -0.92
N ILE A 327 5.55 -20.61 0.34
CA ILE A 327 6.43 -20.80 1.51
C ILE A 327 6.77 -22.28 1.69
N THR A 328 5.79 -23.16 1.54
CA THR A 328 6.02 -24.60 1.67
C THR A 328 6.81 -25.18 0.48
N MET A 329 6.98 -24.46 -0.64
CA MET A 329 7.96 -24.84 -1.68
C MET A 329 9.40 -24.69 -1.20
N SER A 330 9.64 -23.86 -0.17
CA SER A 330 10.95 -23.69 0.46
C SER A 330 11.20 -24.60 1.67
N GLU A 331 10.17 -25.00 2.42
CA GLU A 331 10.38 -25.59 3.77
C GLU A 331 9.71 -26.96 4.05
N GLY A 332 8.93 -27.55 3.14
CA GLY A 332 8.52 -28.96 3.24
C GLY A 332 7.58 -29.34 4.41
N ASN A 333 6.89 -28.39 5.04
CA ASN A 333 5.92 -28.68 6.11
C ASN A 333 4.47 -28.69 5.58
N ASP A 334 3.76 -29.83 5.68
CA ASP A 334 2.42 -30.04 5.11
C ASP A 334 1.27 -29.71 6.11
N GLU A 335 1.57 -29.41 7.37
CA GLU A 335 0.58 -29.17 8.43
C GLU A 335 -0.14 -27.82 8.27
N ASP A 336 0.60 -26.76 7.95
CA ASP A 336 0.07 -25.40 7.78
C ASP A 336 -0.90 -25.29 6.59
N ILE A 337 -0.62 -26.04 5.53
CA ILE A 337 -1.50 -26.21 4.37
C ILE A 337 -2.86 -26.80 4.79
N ASN A 338 -2.86 -27.84 5.63
CA ASN A 338 -4.10 -28.51 6.01
C ASN A 338 -4.99 -27.63 6.88
N ASN A 339 -4.40 -26.84 7.77
CA ASN A 339 -5.14 -25.87 8.58
C ASN A 339 -5.82 -24.81 7.71
N LEU A 340 -5.11 -24.29 6.70
CA LEU A 340 -5.70 -23.31 5.78
C LEU A 340 -6.83 -23.88 4.93
N PHE A 341 -6.74 -25.17 4.56
CA PHE A 341 -7.83 -25.86 3.88
C PHE A 341 -9.10 -25.92 4.73
N ASP A 342 -8.94 -26.21 6.01
CA ASP A 342 -10.07 -26.30 6.93
C ASP A 342 -10.70 -24.92 7.10
N GLU A 343 -9.90 -23.84 7.19
CA GLU A 343 -10.41 -22.46 7.21
C GLU A 343 -11.15 -22.06 5.93
N MET A 344 -10.61 -22.37 4.75
CA MET A 344 -11.32 -22.10 3.49
C MET A 344 -12.60 -22.95 3.39
N SER A 345 -12.58 -24.20 3.85
CA SER A 345 -13.72 -25.11 3.86
C SER A 345 -14.82 -24.58 4.77
N ASP A 346 -14.45 -24.08 5.94
CA ASP A 346 -15.36 -23.50 6.90
C ASP A 346 -15.89 -22.13 6.46
N LEU A 347 -15.08 -21.33 5.73
CA LEU A 347 -15.59 -20.13 5.05
C LEU A 347 -16.64 -20.50 3.99
N VAL A 348 -16.35 -21.50 3.15
CA VAL A 348 -17.30 -21.98 2.13
C VAL A 348 -18.59 -22.52 2.77
N LYS A 349 -18.49 -23.23 3.90
CA LYS A 349 -19.66 -23.73 4.65
C LYS A 349 -20.45 -22.60 5.29
N SER A 350 -19.77 -21.72 6.03
CA SER A 350 -20.43 -20.60 6.72
C SER A 350 -21.19 -19.69 5.75
N VAL A 351 -20.66 -19.44 4.55
CA VAL A 351 -21.38 -18.66 3.54
C VAL A 351 -22.61 -19.40 2.97
N LYS A 352 -22.60 -20.75 2.96
CA LYS A 352 -23.81 -21.53 2.59
C LYS A 352 -24.92 -21.41 3.63
N ASP A 353 -24.60 -21.15 4.89
CA ASP A 353 -25.59 -21.00 5.96
C ASP A 353 -26.30 -19.62 5.95
N TYR A 354 -25.82 -18.69 5.11
CA TYR A 354 -26.44 -17.38 4.86
C TYR A 354 -27.33 -17.34 3.60
N GLU A 355 -27.59 -18.49 2.98
CA GLU A 355 -28.64 -18.70 1.96
C GLU A 355 -29.93 -19.21 2.62
#